data_AF-A0A835EXX1-F1
#
_entry.id   AF-A0A835EXX1-F1
#
_cell.length_a   1.000
_cell.length_b   1.000
_cell.length_c   1.000
_cell.angle_alpha   90.00
_cell.angle_beta   90.00
_cell.angle_gamma   90.00
#
_symmetry.space_group_name_H-M   'P 1'
#
loop_
_entity.id
_entity.type
_entity.pdbx_description
1 polymer ?
#
loop_
_entity_poly.entity_id
_entity_poly.type
_entity_poly.pdbx_seq_one_letter_code
_entity_poly.pdbx_strand_id
1 'polypeptide(L)'
;MDKRRRGFLWAGKEMANGGQCQVAWPVVCRPIEYGGLDIQDLQLAAYSLRLRWLWLKRTDANRPWRDLDLSFGKDPLVAAMFQSLVDIHLGDGALALFWFTMRGGH
;
A
#
# COMPACT_ATOMS: atom_id res chain seq x y z
N MET A 1 0.98 -10.11 12.28
CA MET A 1 0.70 -11.51 11.88
C MET A 1 2.00 -12.31 11.69
N ASP A 2 3.04 -11.75 11.05
CA ASP A 2 4.35 -12.42 10.84
C ASP A 2 5.07 -12.88 12.11
N LYS A 3 4.76 -12.30 13.29
CA LYS A 3 5.25 -12.80 14.57
C LYS A 3 4.90 -14.28 14.79
N ARG A 4 3.66 -14.69 14.44
CA ARG A 4 3.20 -16.08 14.49
C ARG A 4 3.83 -16.95 13.42
N ARG A 5 3.92 -16.47 12.17
CA ARG A 5 4.60 -17.19 11.08
C ARG A 5 6.08 -17.46 11.41
N ARG A 6 6.80 -16.46 11.93
CA ARG A 6 8.19 -16.59 12.41
C ARG A 6 8.32 -17.52 13.61
N GLY A 7 7.40 -17.45 14.58
CA GLY A 7 7.39 -18.38 15.71
C GLY A 7 7.24 -19.83 15.29
N PHE A 8 6.31 -20.11 14.38
CA PHE A 8 6.12 -21.43 13.80
C PHE A 8 7.38 -21.90 13.07
N LEU A 9 7.88 -21.11 12.12
CA LEU A 9 9.02 -21.47 11.27
C LEU A 9 10.33 -21.68 12.04
N TRP A 10 10.63 -20.82 13.02
CA TRP A 10 11.93 -20.82 13.72
C TRP A 10 11.94 -21.50 15.08
N ALA A 11 10.77 -21.78 15.66
CA ALA A 11 10.68 -22.21 17.06
C ALA A 11 9.51 -23.15 17.37
N GLY A 12 8.70 -23.55 16.39
CA GLY A 12 7.55 -24.44 16.59
C GLY A 12 6.46 -23.91 17.56
N LYS A 13 6.47 -22.60 17.87
CA LYS A 13 5.65 -21.98 18.92
C LYS A 13 5.11 -20.62 18.47
N GLU A 14 4.26 -19.94 19.26
CA GLU A 14 3.63 -18.69 18.79
C GLU A 14 4.62 -17.54 18.50
N MET A 15 5.79 -17.52 19.15
CA MET A 15 6.78 -16.46 19.03
C MET A 15 8.20 -17.01 18.89
N ALA A 16 8.98 -16.44 17.97
CA ALA A 16 10.43 -16.61 17.92
C ALA A 16 11.12 -15.51 18.71
N ASN A 17 12.09 -15.89 19.54
CA ASN A 17 12.97 -14.96 20.27
C ASN A 17 14.24 -14.64 19.46
N GLY A 18 15.02 -13.64 19.90
CA GLY A 18 16.35 -13.39 19.35
C GLY A 18 17.23 -14.65 19.40
N GLY A 19 18.02 -14.88 18.36
CA GLY A 19 18.84 -16.09 18.20
C GLY A 19 18.11 -17.31 17.63
N GLN A 20 16.77 -17.32 17.52
CA GLN A 20 16.04 -18.44 16.89
C GLN A 20 15.92 -18.27 15.36
N CYS A 21 15.94 -17.03 14.85
CA CYS A 21 15.83 -16.74 13.42
C CYS A 21 17.16 -17.02 12.70
N GLN A 22 17.24 -18.09 11.90
CA GLN A 22 18.44 -18.39 11.10
C GLN A 22 18.55 -17.51 9.84
N VAL A 23 17.41 -17.06 9.30
CA VAL A 23 17.35 -16.25 8.07
C VAL A 23 16.46 -15.01 8.29
N ALA A 24 16.87 -13.88 7.73
CA ALA A 24 16.11 -12.64 7.79
C ALA A 24 14.75 -12.77 7.07
N TRP A 25 13.69 -12.20 7.66
CA TRP A 25 12.33 -12.34 7.10
C TRP A 25 12.17 -11.87 5.64
N PRO A 26 12.78 -10.75 5.20
CA PRO A 26 12.71 -10.34 3.78
C PRO A 26 13.48 -11.24 2.80
N VAL A 27 14.29 -12.19 3.29
CA VAL A 27 14.91 -13.24 2.47
C VAL A 27 13.99 -14.46 2.39
N VAL A 28 13.39 -14.85 3.53
CA VAL A 28 12.35 -15.90 3.58
C VAL A 28 11.17 -15.60 2.65
N CYS A 29 10.79 -14.33 2.51
CA CYS A 29 9.69 -13.91 1.64
C CYS A 29 10.01 -13.83 0.14
N ARG A 30 11.24 -14.16 -0.30
CA ARG A 30 11.60 -14.18 -1.73
C ARG A 30 11.11 -15.45 -2.41
N PRO A 31 10.90 -15.43 -3.74
CA PRO A 31 10.72 -16.65 -4.52
C PRO A 31 11.84 -17.68 -4.29
N ILE A 32 11.52 -18.96 -4.47
CA ILE A 32 12.46 -20.08 -4.26
C ILE A 32 13.69 -19.96 -5.18
N GLU A 33 13.50 -19.47 -6.41
CA GLU A 33 14.59 -19.18 -7.37
C GLU A 33 15.61 -18.14 -6.89
N TYR A 34 15.26 -17.29 -5.91
CA TYR A 34 16.17 -16.33 -5.27
C TYR A 34 16.56 -16.73 -3.83
N GLY A 35 16.42 -18.02 -3.49
CA GLY A 35 16.82 -18.58 -2.19
C GLY A 35 15.88 -18.27 -1.02
N GLY A 36 14.63 -17.89 -1.30
CA GLY A 36 13.58 -17.75 -0.27
C GLY A 36 12.67 -18.97 -0.18
N LEU A 37 11.55 -18.81 0.54
CA LEU A 37 10.51 -19.84 0.73
C LEU A 37 9.17 -19.46 0.04
N ASP A 38 9.17 -18.42 -0.79
CA ASP A 38 7.99 -17.86 -1.48
C ASP A 38 6.80 -17.53 -0.55
N ILE A 39 7.11 -17.16 0.70
CA ILE A 39 6.11 -16.79 1.70
C ILE A 39 5.73 -15.32 1.50
N GLN A 40 4.47 -15.03 1.18
CA GLN A 40 3.97 -13.67 0.99
C GLN A 40 4.32 -12.73 2.16
N ASP A 41 5.07 -11.67 1.86
CA ASP A 41 5.35 -10.55 2.78
C ASP A 41 4.06 -9.77 3.08
N LEU A 42 3.62 -9.79 4.34
CA LEU A 42 2.38 -9.14 4.77
C LEU A 42 2.51 -7.62 4.92
N GLN A 43 3.72 -7.07 5.08
CA GLN A 43 3.91 -5.62 5.06
C GLN A 43 3.75 -5.10 3.63
N LEU A 44 4.42 -5.72 2.67
CA LEU A 44 4.26 -5.37 1.25
C LEU A 44 2.83 -5.58 0.76
N ALA A 45 2.16 -6.67 1.15
CA ALA A 45 0.75 -6.88 0.84
C ALA A 45 -0.19 -5.85 1.51
N ALA A 46 0.12 -5.38 2.72
CA ALA A 46 -0.63 -4.30 3.36
C ALA A 46 -0.41 -2.95 2.66
N TYR A 47 0.80 -2.65 2.21
CA TYR A 47 1.09 -1.45 1.43
C TYR A 47 0.37 -1.47 0.08
N SER A 48 0.45 -2.57 -0.69
CA SER A 48 -0.22 -2.67 -2.00
C SER A 48 -1.74 -2.50 -1.90
N LEU A 49 -2.37 -3.03 -0.84
CA LEU A 49 -3.80 -2.82 -0.57
C LEU A 49 -4.12 -1.34 -0.28
N ARG A 50 -3.32 -0.66 0.56
CA ARG A 50 -3.49 0.77 0.87
C ARG A 50 -3.36 1.63 -0.39
N LEU A 51 -2.33 1.38 -1.20
CA LEU A 51 -2.10 2.08 -2.47
C LEU A 51 -3.26 1.87 -3.44
N ARG A 52 -3.80 0.63 -3.54
CA ARG A 52 -5.00 0.32 -4.32
C ARG A 52 -6.23 1.11 -3.84
N TRP A 53 -6.42 1.28 -2.54
CA TRP A 53 -7.52 2.08 -1.99
C TRP A 53 -7.35 3.57 -2.28
N LEU A 54 -6.13 4.12 -2.20
CA LEU A 54 -5.83 5.50 -2.59
C LEU A 54 -6.11 5.75 -4.08
N TRP A 55 -5.75 4.80 -4.94
CA TRP A 55 -6.07 4.84 -6.37
C TRP A 55 -7.58 4.83 -6.59
N LEU A 56 -8.29 3.85 -6.04
CA LEU A 56 -9.74 3.72 -6.17
C LEU A 56 -10.51 4.96 -5.67
N LYS A 57 -10.07 5.57 -4.56
CA LYS A 57 -10.66 6.82 -4.03
C LYS A 57 -10.51 7.99 -4.99
N ARG A 58 -9.50 7.97 -5.88
CA ARG A 58 -9.20 9.05 -6.83
C ARG A 58 -9.77 8.81 -8.23
N THR A 59 -9.84 7.56 -8.69
CA THR A 59 -10.33 7.24 -10.05
C THR A 59 -11.82 6.95 -10.15
N ASP A 60 -12.47 6.55 -9.06
CA ASP A 60 -13.88 6.13 -9.11
C ASP A 60 -14.76 7.01 -8.22
N ALA A 61 -15.30 8.07 -8.84
CA ALA A 61 -16.12 9.06 -8.16
C ALA A 61 -17.44 8.48 -7.62
N ASN A 62 -18.07 7.53 -8.30
CA ASN A 62 -19.47 7.15 -8.04
C ASN A 62 -19.63 6.04 -6.98
N ARG A 63 -18.60 5.78 -6.16
CA ARG A 63 -18.66 4.76 -5.10
C ARG A 63 -19.21 5.30 -3.79
N PRO A 64 -20.02 4.52 -3.05
CA PRO A 64 -20.59 4.94 -1.76
C PRO A 64 -19.55 5.09 -0.62
N TRP A 65 -18.28 4.76 -0.88
CA TRP A 65 -17.16 4.94 0.04
C TRP A 65 -16.17 6.03 -0.42
N ARG A 66 -16.55 6.91 -1.35
CA ARG A 66 -15.76 8.11 -1.73
C ARG A 66 -15.26 8.85 -0.49
N ASP A 67 -16.17 9.14 0.42
CA ASP A 67 -15.95 10.01 1.58
C ASP A 67 -15.44 9.25 2.82
N LEU A 68 -15.12 7.95 2.68
CA LEU A 68 -14.47 7.18 3.73
C LEU A 68 -13.12 7.80 4.08
N ASP A 69 -12.90 8.18 5.35
CA ASP A 69 -11.58 8.66 5.79
C ASP A 69 -10.59 7.50 5.79
N LEU A 70 -9.61 7.58 4.90
CA LEU A 70 -8.53 6.61 4.81
C LEU A 70 -7.41 7.13 5.70
N SER A 71 -7.47 6.77 6.99
CA SER A 71 -6.47 7.19 8.00
C SER A 71 -5.03 6.87 7.58
N PHE A 72 -4.83 5.78 6.85
CA PHE A 72 -3.53 5.39 6.26
C PHE A 72 -3.07 6.25 5.08
N GLY A 73 -3.91 7.12 4.51
CA GLY A 73 -3.50 8.11 3.50
C GLY A 73 -2.66 9.26 4.07
N LYS A 74 -2.66 9.40 5.41
CA LYS A 74 -1.83 10.36 6.16
C LYS A 74 -0.47 9.76 6.57
N ASP A 75 -0.23 8.47 6.28
CA ASP A 75 1.05 7.80 6.50
C ASP A 75 2.07 8.31 5.45
N PRO A 76 3.16 8.98 5.85
CA PRO A 76 4.09 9.61 4.91
C PRO A 76 4.80 8.61 4.00
N LEU A 77 4.99 7.36 4.46
CA LEU A 77 5.58 6.31 3.64
C LEU A 77 4.62 5.85 2.55
N VAL A 78 3.34 5.67 2.89
CA VAL A 78 2.29 5.31 1.92
C VAL A 78 2.10 6.45 0.91
N ALA A 79 2.12 7.71 1.36
CA ALA A 79 2.02 8.87 0.48
C ALA A 79 3.20 8.95 -0.51
N ALA A 80 4.44 8.75 -0.03
CA ALA A 80 5.63 8.72 -0.88
C ALA A 80 5.61 7.55 -1.88
N MET A 81 5.23 6.34 -1.44
CA MET A 81 5.04 5.18 -2.33
C MET A 81 3.96 5.44 -3.39
N PHE A 82 2.86 6.10 -3.02
CA PHE A 82 1.81 6.44 -3.98
C PHE A 82 2.32 7.44 -5.03
N GLN A 83 3.03 8.48 -4.61
CA GLN A 83 3.60 9.48 -5.52
C GLN A 83 4.67 8.90 -6.47
N SER A 84 5.42 7.88 -6.07
CA SER A 84 6.47 7.27 -6.91
C SER A 84 5.97 6.15 -7.82
N LEU A 85 4.88 5.45 -7.46
CA LEU A 85 4.33 4.33 -8.21
C LEU A 85 3.14 4.70 -9.10
N VAL A 86 2.59 5.91 -8.96
CA VAL A 86 1.35 6.32 -9.62
C VAL A 86 1.55 7.61 -10.39
N ASP A 87 1.59 7.48 -11.72
CA ASP A 87 1.43 8.60 -12.64
C ASP A 87 -0.06 8.84 -12.94
N ILE A 88 -0.47 10.10 -13.07
CA ILE A 88 -1.84 10.50 -13.40
C ILE A 88 -1.83 11.52 -14.53
N HIS A 89 -2.06 11.04 -15.74
CA HIS A 89 -2.37 11.88 -16.89
C HIS A 89 -3.85 12.28 -16.83
N LEU A 90 -4.14 13.56 -16.55
CA LEU A 90 -5.49 14.09 -16.76
C LEU A 90 -5.71 14.34 -18.25
N GLY A 91 -6.90 13.98 -18.75
CA GLY A 91 -7.33 14.23 -20.12
C GLY A 91 -7.54 15.71 -20.46
N ASP A 92 -8.05 15.96 -21.65
CA ASP A 92 -8.09 17.24 -22.42
C ASP A 92 -8.70 18.51 -21.78
N GLY A 93 -9.00 18.51 -20.48
CA GLY A 93 -9.53 19.66 -19.75
C GLY A 93 -11.06 19.75 -19.73
N ALA A 94 -11.80 18.97 -20.53
CA ALA A 94 -13.27 19.01 -20.54
C ALA A 94 -13.92 18.62 -19.19
N LEU A 95 -13.22 17.84 -18.36
CA LEU A 95 -13.68 17.39 -17.04
C LEU A 95 -12.86 17.94 -15.87
N ALA A 96 -11.81 18.73 -16.14
CA ALA A 96 -10.90 19.24 -15.12
C ALA A 96 -11.03 20.77 -14.99
N LEU A 97 -12.08 21.21 -14.29
CA LEU A 97 -12.29 22.60 -13.92
C LEU A 97 -11.22 23.06 -12.91
N PHE A 98 -10.03 23.42 -13.39
CA PHE A 98 -8.94 23.89 -12.55
C PHE A 98 -9.19 25.27 -11.93
N TRP A 99 -9.99 26.13 -12.58
CA TRP A 99 -10.33 27.47 -12.08
C TRP A 99 -11.73 27.88 -12.53
N PHE A 100 -12.62 28.19 -11.58
CA PHE A 100 -13.84 28.95 -11.87
C PHE A 100 -13.48 30.43 -11.91
N THR A 101 -13.39 31.00 -13.10
CA THR A 101 -13.26 32.45 -13.26
C THR A 101 -14.58 33.11 -12.87
N MET A 102 -14.63 33.76 -11.70
CA MET A 102 -15.72 34.70 -11.40
C MET A 102 -15.65 35.87 -12.38
N ARG A 103 -16.38 35.77 -13.49
CA ARG A 103 -16.60 36.90 -14.39
C ARG A 103 -17.71 37.77 -13.80
N GLY A 104 -17.32 38.70 -12.93
CA GLY A 104 -18.17 39.84 -12.62
C GLY A 104 -18.48 40.59 -13.91
N GLY A 105 -19.77 40.77 -14.20
CA GLY A 105 -20.27 41.45 -15.38
C GLY A 105 -21.52 42.23 -15.02
N HIS A 106 -21.34 43.55 -14.90
CA HIS A 106 -22.30 44.66 -14.88
C HIS A 106 -23.78 44.34 -14.59
#